data_AF-A0A966WC15-F1
#
_entry.id   AF-A0A966WC15-F1
#
_cell.length_a   1.000
_cell.length_b   1.000
_cell.length_c   1.000
_cell.angle_alpha   90.00
_cell.angle_beta   90.00
_cell.angle_gamma   90.00
#
_symmetry.space_group_name_H-M   'P 1'
#
loop_
_entity.id
_entity.type
_entity.pdbx_description
1 polymer ?
#
loop_
_entity_poly.entity_id
_entity_poly.type
_entity_poly.pdbx_seq_one_letter_code
_entity_poly.pdbx_strand_id
1 'polypeptide(L)'
;MRKRLKPYQLSIFLGCGIGIFTLVSGILPLITGWESDSVVHREVFGGIPGPLKIAFYTVIPMMLIWGSLRFADRIRNWERGAPDDRRTTKKNLKRR
;
A
#
# COMPACT_ATOMS: atom_id res chain seq x y z
N MET A 1 -17.37 -20.43 -11.20
CA MET A 1 -16.41 -19.42 -11.74
C MET A 1 -15.50 -18.97 -10.61
N ARG A 2 -14.20 -19.30 -10.61
CA ARG A 2 -13.25 -18.72 -9.64
C ARG A 2 -13.03 -17.24 -9.99
N LYS A 3 -13.39 -16.31 -9.09
CA LYS A 3 -13.02 -14.90 -9.24
C LYS A 3 -11.50 -14.81 -9.13
N ARG A 4 -10.82 -14.49 -10.25
CA ARG A 4 -9.36 -14.28 -10.25
C ARG A 4 -9.08 -12.88 -9.73
N LEU A 5 -8.12 -12.75 -8.82
CA LEU A 5 -7.60 -11.45 -8.39
C LEU A 5 -6.99 -10.74 -9.59
N LYS A 6 -7.39 -9.49 -9.81
CA LYS A 6 -6.82 -8.65 -10.87
C LYS A 6 -5.56 -7.94 -10.34
N PRO A 7 -4.50 -7.82 -11.14
CA PRO A 7 -3.27 -7.11 -10.78
C PRO A 7 -3.48 -5.76 -10.07
N TYR A 8 -4.41 -4.91 -10.54
CA TYR A 8 -4.62 -3.61 -9.89
C TYR A 8 -5.16 -3.73 -8.45
N GLN A 9 -5.91 -4.79 -8.13
CA GLN A 9 -6.44 -5.03 -6.79
C GLN A 9 -5.32 -5.40 -5.81
N LEU A 10 -4.27 -6.06 -6.31
CA LEU A 10 -3.09 -6.38 -5.51
C LEU A 10 -2.36 -5.11 -5.08
N SER A 11 -2.20 -4.15 -5.99
CA SER A 11 -1.62 -2.84 -5.66
C SER A 11 -2.39 -2.17 -4.52
N ILE A 12 -3.70 -2.04 -4.67
CA ILE A 12 -4.56 -1.40 -3.66
C ILE A 12 -4.42 -2.11 -2.30
N PHE A 13 -4.51 -3.44 -2.28
CA PHE A 13 -4.39 -4.21 -1.04
C PHE A 13 -3.03 -4.00 -0.36
N LEU A 14 -1.95 -4.09 -1.14
CA LEU A 14 -0.59 -3.91 -0.64
C LEU A 14 -0.36 -2.48 -0.14
N GLY A 15 -0.85 -1.48 -0.88
CA GLY A 15 -0.74 -0.07 -0.50
C GLY A 15 -1.50 0.27 0.78
N CYS A 16 -2.74 -0.18 0.89
CA CYS A 16 -3.51 -0.04 2.13
C CYS A 16 -2.85 -0.78 3.29
N GLY A 17 -2.36 -2.01 3.05
CA GLY A 17 -1.66 -2.81 4.06
C GLY A 17 -0.41 -2.12 4.58
N ILE A 18 0.45 -1.63 3.68
CA ILE A 18 1.68 -0.90 4.04
C ILE A 18 1.31 0.40 4.77
N GLY A 19 0.37 1.19 4.26
CA GLY A 19 -0.02 2.45 4.88
C GLY A 19 -0.54 2.26 6.31
N ILE A 20 -1.45 1.29 6.52
CA ILE A 20 -1.97 0.98 7.86
C ILE A 20 -0.84 0.48 8.77
N PHE A 21 0.01 -0.42 8.27
CA PHE A 21 1.15 -0.94 9.05
C PHE A 21 2.10 0.18 9.49
N THR A 22 2.46 1.09 8.58
CA THR A 22 3.33 2.23 8.89
C THR A 22 2.71 3.17 9.92
N LEU A 23 1.41 3.49 9.77
CA LEU A 23 0.69 4.35 10.71
C LEU A 23 0.66 3.73 12.10
N VAL A 24 0.27 2.45 12.19
CA VAL A 24 0.19 1.72 13.45
C VAL A 24 1.56 1.60 14.10
N SER A 25 2.59 1.21 13.33
CA SER A 25 3.96 1.08 13.84
C SER A 25 4.57 2.40 14.31
N GLY A 26 4.15 3.54 13.75
CA GLY A 26 4.62 4.86 14.15
C GLY A 26 3.89 5.42 15.38
N ILE A 27 2.58 5.17 15.48
CA ILE A 27 1.75 5.70 16.57
C ILE A 27 1.83 4.83 17.83
N LEU A 28 1.91 3.50 17.69
CA LEU A 28 1.93 2.59 18.85
C LEU A 28 3.00 2.96 19.89
N PRO A 29 4.28 3.19 19.51
CA PRO A 29 5.33 3.55 20.48
C PRO A 29 5.05 4.86 21.24
N LEU A 30 4.33 5.79 20.62
CA LEU A 30 3.96 7.07 21.26
C LEU A 30 2.92 6.89 22.37
N ILE A 31 2.11 5.83 22.30
CA ILE A 31 1.08 5.52 23.30
C ILE A 31 1.64 4.57 24.35
N THR A 32 2.42 3.57 23.93
CA THR A 32 2.95 2.53 24.83
C THR A 32 4.22 2.97 25.56
N GLY A 33 4.83 4.09 25.17
CA GLY A 33 6.05 4.61 25.80
C GLY A 33 7.23 3.65 25.66
N TRP A 34 7.34 2.96 24.51
CA TRP A 34 8.44 2.04 24.28
C TRP A 34 9.75 2.81 24.17
N GLU A 35 10.59 2.65 25.19
CA GLU A 35 11.93 3.22 25.26
C GLU A 35 12.99 2.12 25.35
N SER A 36 14.26 2.48 25.13
CA SER A 36 15.36 1.53 25.24
C SER A 36 15.91 1.54 26.66
N ASP A 37 16.01 0.37 27.29
CA ASP A 37 16.67 0.23 28.60
C ASP A 37 18.21 0.32 28.53
N SER A 38 18.78 0.53 27.36
CA SER A 38 20.23 0.55 27.20
C SER A 38 20.86 1.84 27.75
N VAL A 39 22.01 1.71 28.41
CA VAL A 39 22.71 2.85 29.05
C VAL A 39 23.18 3.90 28.02
N VAL A 40 23.39 3.49 26.77
CA VAL A 40 23.80 4.37 25.68
C VAL A 40 22.75 4.32 24.56
N HIS A 41 21.77 5.21 24.63
CA HIS A 41 20.82 5.44 23.55
C HIS A 41 20.49 6.92 23.36
N ARG A 42 19.91 7.26 22.21
CA ARG A 42 19.39 8.60 21.90
C ARG A 42 17.87 8.56 21.84
N GLU A 43 17.23 9.59 22.35
CA GLU A 43 15.79 9.75 22.25
C GLU A 43 15.37 9.92 20.78
N VAL A 44 14.43 9.08 20.33
CA VAL A 44 13.91 9.13 18.97
C VAL A 44 13.01 10.36 18.83
N PHE A 45 13.37 11.26 17.92
CA PHE A 45 12.75 12.58 17.76
C PHE A 45 12.84 13.50 19.00
N GLY A 46 13.94 13.43 19.75
CA GLY A 46 14.22 14.39 20.83
C GLY A 46 14.19 15.83 20.30
N GLY A 47 13.54 16.73 21.05
CA GLY A 47 13.40 18.15 20.70
C GLY A 47 12.37 18.47 19.61
N ILE A 48 11.67 17.47 19.04
CA ILE A 48 10.61 17.70 18.05
C ILE A 48 9.24 17.80 18.74
N PRO A 49 8.44 18.84 18.45
CA PRO A 49 7.08 18.96 18.98
C PRO A 49 6.22 17.73 18.65
N GLY A 50 5.48 17.23 19.64
CA GLY A 50 4.57 16.09 19.48
C GLY A 50 3.61 16.20 18.28
N PRO A 51 2.99 17.36 18.01
CA PRO A 51 2.12 17.54 16.84
C PRO A 51 2.81 17.26 15.51
N LEU A 52 4.11 17.58 15.38
CA LEU A 52 4.85 17.33 14.15
C LEU A 52 5.12 15.83 13.94
N LYS A 53 5.37 15.08 15.03
CA LYS A 53 5.49 13.62 14.98
C LYS A 53 4.19 12.99 14.47
N ILE A 54 3.04 13.45 14.98
CA ILE A 54 1.72 12.98 14.54
C ILE A 54 1.45 13.34 13.07
N ALA A 55 1.77 14.57 12.65
CA ALA A 55 1.63 14.99 11.25
C ALA A 55 2.46 14.10 10.32
N PHE A 56 3.70 13.78 10.69
CA PHE A 56 4.55 12.88 9.92
C PHE A 56 3.94 11.48 9.77
N TYR A 57 3.51 10.87 10.88
CA TYR A 57 2.93 9.53 10.89
C TYR A 57 1.49 9.44 10.35
N THR A 58 0.89 10.54 9.93
CA THR A 58 -0.41 10.56 9.26
C THR A 58 -0.26 10.87 7.77
N VAL A 59 0.53 11.90 7.43
CA VAL A 59 0.74 12.34 6.05
C VAL A 59 1.50 11.29 5.24
N ILE A 60 2.60 10.73 5.77
CA ILE A 60 3.41 9.76 5.02
C ILE A 60 2.60 8.49 4.68
N PRO A 61 1.90 7.85 5.62
CA PRO A 61 1.02 6.72 5.28
C PRO A 61 -0.07 7.07 4.27
N MET A 62 -0.67 8.25 4.37
CA MET A 62 -1.67 8.71 3.41
C MET A 62 -1.09 8.82 1.99
N MET A 63 0.14 9.34 1.88
CA MET A 63 0.86 9.43 0.60
C MET A 63 1.20 8.06 0.03
N LEU A 64 1.56 7.08 0.87
CA LEU A 64 1.80 5.69 0.44
C LEU A 64 0.54 5.05 -0.13
N ILE A 65 -0.60 5.21 0.55
CA ILE A 65 -1.89 4.71 0.06
C ILE A 65 -2.25 5.40 -1.25
N TRP A 66 -2.16 6.72 -1.31
CA TRP A 66 -2.47 7.49 -2.50
C TRP A 66 -1.60 7.09 -3.70
N GLY A 67 -0.30 6.94 -3.50
CA GLY A 67 0.63 6.48 -4.54
C GLY A 67 0.25 5.11 -5.08
N SER A 68 -0.13 4.18 -4.19
CA SER A 68 -0.63 2.86 -4.61
C SER A 68 -1.93 2.93 -5.40
N LEU A 69 -2.88 3.80 -5.03
CA LEU A 69 -4.12 3.99 -5.79
C LEU A 69 -3.83 4.51 -7.20
N ARG A 70 -2.92 5.48 -7.34
CA ARG A 70 -2.49 6.00 -8.65
C ARG A 70 -1.77 4.95 -9.47
N PHE A 71 -0.98 4.09 -8.83
CA PHE A 71 -0.34 2.96 -9.51
C PHE A 71 -1.37 1.92 -9.96
N ALA A 72 -2.39 1.64 -9.15
CA ALA A 72 -3.49 0.74 -9.52
C ALA A 72 -4.27 1.24 -10.75
N ASP A 73 -4.51 2.54 -10.86
CA ASP A 73 -5.12 3.14 -12.06
C ASP A 73 -4.26 2.87 -13.31
N ARG A 74 -2.94 2.96 -13.19
CA ARG A 74 -2.02 2.68 -14.30
C ARG A 74 -2.04 1.21 -14.71
N ILE A 75 -2.03 0.29 -13.74
CA ILE A 75 -2.15 -1.15 -14.01
C ILE A 75 -3.47 -1.45 -14.72
N ARG A 76 -4.58 -0.86 -14.25
CA ARG A 76 -5.90 -1.05 -14.86
C ARG A 76 -5.94 -0.53 -16.30
N ASN A 77 -5.24 0.55 -16.60
CA ASN A 77 -5.12 1.05 -17.96
C ASN A 77 -4.31 0.12 -18.86
N TRP A 78 -3.24 -0.50 -18.35
CA TRP A 78 -2.50 -1.54 -19.08
C TRP A 78 -3.32 -2.80 -19.35
N GLU A 79 -4.20 -3.20 -18.42
CA GLU A 79 -5.13 -4.33 -18.65
C GLU A 79 -6.11 -4.06 -19.82
N ARG A 80 -6.50 -2.79 -20.03
CA ARG A 80 -7.40 -2.39 -21.13
C ARG A 80 -6.70 -2.31 -22.49
N GLY A 81 -5.41 -1.98 -22.49
CA GLY A 81 -4.60 -1.85 -23.71
C GLY A 81 -3.95 -3.15 -24.17
N ALA A 82 -4.23 -4.28 -23.53
CA ALA A 82 -3.65 -5.57 -23.89
C ALA A 82 -4.12 -6.04 -25.28
N PRO A 83 -3.29 -6.79 -26.02
CA PRO A 83 -3.70 -7.39 -27.29
C PRO A 83 -4.97 -8.20 -27.13
N ASP A 84 -5.86 -8.09 -28.11
CA ASP A 84 -7.09 -8.86 -28.15
C ASP A 84 -6.78 -10.37 -28.06
N ASP A 85 -7.44 -11.07 -27.13
CA ASP A 85 -7.18 -12.50 -26.89
C ASP A 85 -7.83 -13.32 -28.01
N ARG A 86 -7.05 -13.57 -29.07
CA ARG A 86 -7.49 -14.32 -30.24
C ARG A 86 -7.37 -15.84 -30.08
N ARG A 87 -7.18 -16.37 -28.86
CA ARG A 87 -6.93 -17.80 -28.65
C ARG A 87 -8.15 -18.64 -29.04
N THR A 88 -7.92 -19.71 -29.81
CA THR A 88 -8.97 -20.62 -30.22
C THR A 88 -9.42 -21.45 -29.02
N THR A 89 -10.64 -21.23 -28.55
CA THR A 89 -11.25 -21.99 -27.46
C THR A 89 -12.38 -22.86 -28.01
N LYS A 90 -12.80 -23.88 -27.25
CA LYS A 90 -13.95 -24.74 -27.62
C LYS A 90 -15.22 -23.93 -27.94
N LYS A 91 -15.35 -22.71 -27.40
CA LYS A 91 -16.46 -21.79 -27.68
C LYS A 91 -16.36 -21.09 -29.05
N ASN A 92 -15.15 -20.74 -29.48
CA ASN A 92 -14.93 -19.95 -30.71
C ASN A 92 -14.44 -20.79 -31.89
N LEU A 93 -14.13 -22.08 -31.69
CA LEU A 93 -13.61 -22.99 -32.72
C LEU A 93 -14.50 -23.06 -33.97
N LYS A 94 -15.82 -22.97 -33.82
CA LYS A 94 -16.78 -23.04 -34.94
C LYS A 94 -16.97 -21.71 -35.70
N ARG A 95 -16.50 -20.59 -35.13
CA ARG A 95 -16.65 -19.24 -35.70
C ARG A 95 -15.36 -18.73 -36.35
N ARG A 96 -14.29 -19.53 -36.30
CA ARG A 96 -13.03 -19.28 -36.98
C ARG A 96 -12.95 -20.10 -38.24
#